data_AF-A0A542DYD6-F1
#
_entry.id   AF-A0A542DYD6-F1
#
_cell.length_a   1.000
_cell.length_b   1.000
_cell.length_c   1.000
_cell.angle_alpha   90.00
_cell.angle_beta   90.00
_cell.angle_gamma   90.00
#
_symmetry.space_group_name_H-M   'P 1'
#
loop_
_entity.id
_entity.type
_entity.pdbx_description
1 polymer ?
#
loop_
_entity_poly.entity_id
_entity_poly.type
_entity_poly.pdbx_seq_one_letter_code
_entity_poly.pdbx_strand_id
1 'polypeptide(L)'
;MGTLADAESRIRQAALRLVQEPDGRVRVEDYLTVLAAATGEAALAASGFDVEHHDLTPGSPLSHGPVASRLGLDPADGVGPGSGTTPAGTVWSILSGLRERVVAPSAFPSPDELRRGLGSAEGTPGWGEVPLTVGADHAPSQPPLRRAFEVRPAVLDTERSFNAPVTDRHVVTASALAAAIEQTKDAIDPQVAVRLALEVVLGTTRMAPMTAARFAAAARP
;
A
#
# COMPACT_ATOMS: atom_id res chain seq x y z
N MET A 1 -4.76 -16.02 -21.44
CA MET A 1 -4.73 -14.74 -20.70
C MET A 1 -4.73 -15.10 -19.23
N GLY A 2 -3.80 -14.57 -18.43
CA GLY A 2 -3.78 -14.88 -17.00
C GLY A 2 -4.97 -14.25 -16.26
N THR A 3 -5.33 -14.81 -15.11
CA THR A 3 -6.43 -14.34 -14.25
C THR A 3 -5.95 -13.27 -13.25
N LEU A 4 -6.86 -12.51 -12.65
CA LEU A 4 -6.52 -11.59 -11.55
C LEU A 4 -5.78 -12.33 -10.41
N ALA A 5 -6.20 -13.55 -10.08
CA ALA A 5 -5.54 -14.38 -9.08
C ALA A 5 -4.07 -14.73 -9.44
N ASP A 6 -3.77 -14.93 -10.72
CA ASP A 6 -2.39 -15.16 -11.18
C ASP A 6 -1.54 -13.90 -11.00
N ALA A 7 -2.11 -12.71 -11.28
CA ALA A 7 -1.43 -11.43 -11.11
C ALA A 7 -1.18 -11.12 -9.63
N GLU A 8 -2.19 -11.32 -8.77
CA GLU A 8 -2.07 -11.22 -7.31
C GLU A 8 -0.97 -12.15 -6.77
N SER A 9 -0.97 -13.41 -7.21
CA SER A 9 0.02 -14.41 -6.80
C SER A 9 1.44 -13.98 -7.14
N ARG A 10 1.67 -13.46 -8.35
CA ARG A 10 3.01 -12.96 -8.77
C ARG A 10 3.49 -11.81 -7.89
N ILE A 11 2.62 -10.84 -7.59
CA ILE A 11 2.96 -9.69 -6.74
C ILE A 11 3.24 -10.15 -5.30
N ARG A 12 2.40 -11.04 -4.74
CA ARG A 12 2.64 -11.63 -3.41
C ARG A 12 3.95 -12.40 -3.32
N GLN A 13 4.27 -13.22 -4.33
CA GLN A 13 5.54 -13.95 -4.39
C GLN A 13 6.75 -13.01 -4.52
N ALA A 14 6.62 -11.90 -5.25
CA ALA A 14 7.67 -10.88 -5.30
C ALA A 14 7.86 -10.21 -3.93
N ALA A 15 6.77 -9.86 -3.25
CA ALA A 15 6.82 -9.28 -1.92
C ALA A 15 7.44 -10.24 -0.89
N LEU A 16 7.05 -11.53 -0.88
CA LEU A 16 7.63 -12.55 -0.01
C LEU A 16 9.15 -12.65 -0.18
N ARG A 17 9.64 -12.69 -1.42
CA ARG A 17 11.08 -12.78 -1.70
C ARG A 17 11.88 -11.59 -1.16
N LEU A 18 11.26 -10.42 -0.96
CA LEU A 18 11.94 -9.24 -0.42
C LEU A 18 12.11 -9.26 1.09
N VAL A 19 11.32 -10.09 1.79
CA VAL A 19 11.25 -10.11 3.27
C VAL A 19 11.53 -11.48 3.87
N GLN A 20 11.76 -12.49 3.03
CA GLN A 20 12.09 -13.84 3.49
C GLN A 20 13.51 -13.90 4.03
N GLU A 21 13.65 -14.41 5.26
CA GLU A 21 14.92 -14.69 5.91
C GLU A 21 15.61 -15.92 5.27
N PRO A 22 16.93 -16.10 5.44
CA PRO A 22 17.65 -17.25 4.89
C PRO A 22 17.11 -18.61 5.34
N ASP A 23 16.49 -18.69 6.52
CA ASP A 23 15.85 -19.90 7.04
C ASP A 23 14.41 -20.12 6.54
N GLY A 24 13.93 -19.23 5.67
CA GLY A 24 12.62 -19.29 5.04
C GLY A 24 11.51 -18.60 5.84
N ARG A 25 11.77 -18.10 7.06
CA ARG A 25 10.77 -17.37 7.85
C ARG A 25 10.49 -15.99 7.25
N VAL A 26 9.29 -15.48 7.53
CA VAL A 26 8.81 -14.18 7.08
C VAL A 26 8.15 -13.48 8.24
N ARG A 27 8.55 -12.23 8.51
CA ARG A 27 7.82 -11.35 9.42
C ARG A 27 6.59 -10.79 8.69
N VAL A 28 5.41 -11.03 9.25
CA VAL A 28 4.13 -10.71 8.60
C VAL A 28 3.98 -9.21 8.40
N GLU A 29 4.39 -8.38 9.36
CA GLU A 29 4.33 -6.93 9.26
C GLU A 29 5.13 -6.40 8.07
N ASP A 30 6.31 -6.95 7.82
CA ASP A 30 7.14 -6.55 6.68
C ASP A 30 6.52 -6.99 5.35
N TYR A 31 5.96 -8.20 5.31
CA TYR A 31 5.26 -8.70 4.13
C TYR A 31 4.03 -7.84 3.76
N LEU A 32 3.19 -7.54 4.75
CA LEU A 32 2.03 -6.66 4.56
C LEU A 32 2.47 -5.24 4.20
N THR A 33 3.55 -4.74 4.79
CA THR A 33 4.10 -3.41 4.50
C THR A 33 4.56 -3.28 3.05
N VAL A 34 5.26 -4.28 2.51
CA VAL A 34 5.67 -4.27 1.09
C VAL A 34 4.46 -4.15 0.17
N LEU A 35 3.42 -4.97 0.40
CA LEU A 35 2.21 -4.97 -0.42
C LEU A 35 1.38 -3.70 -0.25
N ALA A 36 1.31 -3.16 0.97
CA ALA A 36 0.63 -1.91 1.27
C ALA A 36 1.33 -0.72 0.60
N ALA A 37 2.65 -0.67 0.66
CA ALA A 37 3.43 0.38 0.01
C ALA A 37 3.31 0.29 -1.52
N ALA A 38 3.38 -0.92 -2.09
CA ALA A 38 3.12 -1.16 -3.51
C ALA A 38 1.73 -0.68 -3.92
N THR A 39 0.71 -0.93 -3.08
CA THR A 39 -0.67 -0.50 -3.32
C THR A 39 -0.80 1.02 -3.30
N GLY A 40 -0.17 1.70 -2.34
CA GLY A 40 -0.16 3.17 -2.29
C GLY A 40 0.53 3.80 -3.50
N GLU A 41 1.68 3.28 -3.89
CA GLU A 41 2.40 3.74 -5.08
C GLU A 41 1.63 3.46 -6.38
N ALA A 42 0.99 2.30 -6.48
CA ALA A 42 0.14 1.94 -7.61
C ALA A 42 -1.09 2.85 -7.72
N ALA A 43 -1.68 3.26 -6.60
CA ALA A 43 -2.77 4.23 -6.57
C ALA A 43 -2.32 5.61 -7.08
N LEU A 44 -1.12 6.06 -6.69
CA LEU A 44 -0.50 7.28 -7.23
C LEU A 44 -0.32 7.18 -8.75
N ALA A 45 0.29 6.10 -9.25
CA ALA A 45 0.48 5.89 -10.68
C ALA A 45 -0.85 5.86 -11.45
N ALA A 46 -1.84 5.12 -10.94
CA ALA A 46 -3.18 5.01 -11.54
C ALA A 46 -3.95 6.35 -11.55
N SER A 47 -3.53 7.31 -10.74
CA SER A 47 -4.08 8.67 -10.71
C SER A 47 -3.32 9.67 -11.59
N GLY A 48 -2.36 9.18 -12.40
CA GLY A 48 -1.62 9.98 -13.38
C GLY A 48 -0.32 10.60 -12.86
N PHE A 49 0.11 10.30 -11.64
CA PHE A 49 1.43 10.73 -11.15
C PHE A 49 2.52 9.81 -11.71
N ASP A 50 3.58 10.37 -12.29
CA ASP A 50 4.71 9.59 -12.78
C ASP A 50 5.62 9.16 -11.62
N VAL A 51 5.36 7.98 -11.06
CA VAL A 51 6.13 7.39 -9.95
C VAL A 51 7.54 6.94 -10.37
N GLU A 52 7.82 6.91 -11.67
CA GLU A 52 9.07 6.42 -12.25
C GLU A 52 10.02 7.58 -12.62
N HIS A 53 9.46 8.70 -13.08
CA HIS A 53 10.18 9.89 -13.55
C HIS A 53 9.57 11.18 -12.98
N HIS A 54 10.11 11.63 -11.84
CA HIS A 54 9.81 12.94 -11.27
C HIS A 54 11.04 13.55 -10.60
N ASP A 55 11.01 14.87 -10.40
CA ASP A 55 12.13 15.62 -9.80
C ASP A 55 12.00 15.83 -8.29
N LEU A 56 10.88 15.44 -7.69
CA LEU A 56 10.67 15.55 -6.24
C LEU A 56 11.72 14.75 -5.44
N THR A 57 12.07 15.26 -4.25
CA THR A 57 12.93 14.56 -3.30
C THR A 57 12.17 13.35 -2.76
N PRO A 58 12.69 12.11 -2.87
CA PRO A 58 11.95 10.95 -2.39
C PRO A 58 11.65 11.06 -0.89
N GLY A 59 10.45 10.68 -0.47
CA GLY A 59 9.95 10.86 0.89
C GLY A 59 9.45 12.27 1.22
N SER A 60 9.62 13.27 0.35
CA SER A 60 9.04 14.59 0.58
C SER A 60 7.52 14.55 0.53
N PRO A 61 6.80 15.40 1.28
CA PRO A 61 5.35 15.52 1.18
C PRO A 61 4.89 15.72 -0.27
N LEU A 62 3.88 14.94 -0.67
CA LEU A 62 3.26 14.97 -1.99
C LEU A 62 1.77 15.30 -1.83
N SER A 63 1.31 16.33 -2.52
CA SER A 63 -0.11 16.64 -2.66
C SER A 63 -0.55 16.33 -4.09
N HIS A 64 -1.25 15.21 -4.27
CA HIS A 64 -1.76 14.77 -5.58
C HIS A 64 -3.25 14.43 -5.48
N GLY A 65 -4.10 15.46 -5.58
CA GLY A 65 -5.55 15.36 -5.40
C GLY A 65 -6.24 14.17 -6.12
N PRO A 66 -5.91 13.87 -7.40
CA PRO A 66 -6.54 12.78 -8.13
C PRO A 66 -6.43 11.40 -7.47
N VAL A 67 -5.45 11.17 -6.58
CA VAL A 67 -5.27 9.89 -5.88
C VAL A 67 -6.46 9.52 -4.98
N ALA A 68 -7.20 10.51 -4.48
CA ALA A 68 -8.33 10.27 -3.57
C ALA A 68 -9.42 9.38 -4.21
N SER A 69 -9.67 9.58 -5.51
CA SER A 69 -10.61 8.77 -6.30
C SER A 69 -10.18 7.29 -6.40
N ARG A 70 -8.87 7.00 -6.52
CA ARG A 70 -8.33 5.63 -6.57
C ARG A 70 -8.36 4.95 -5.21
N LEU A 71 -8.20 5.73 -4.16
CA LEU A 71 -8.32 5.24 -2.80
C LEU A 71 -9.79 4.99 -2.41
N GLY A 72 -10.76 5.64 -3.05
CA GLY A 72 -12.16 5.63 -2.63
C GLY A 72 -12.36 6.47 -1.37
N LEU A 73 -11.68 7.61 -1.30
CA LEU A 73 -11.71 8.56 -0.18
C LEU A 73 -12.05 9.98 -0.64
N ASP A 74 -12.57 10.14 -1.86
CA ASP A 74 -13.01 11.43 -2.35
C ASP A 74 -14.21 11.91 -1.52
N PRO A 75 -14.17 13.13 -0.95
CA PRO A 75 -15.33 13.70 -0.27
C PRO A 75 -16.57 13.77 -1.15
N ALA A 76 -16.40 13.91 -2.48
CA ALA A 76 -17.49 13.92 -3.44
C ALA A 76 -18.18 12.55 -3.57
N ASP A 77 -17.49 11.45 -3.23
CA ASP A 77 -18.03 10.09 -3.27
C ASP A 77 -18.90 9.76 -2.04
N GLY A 78 -19.12 10.72 -1.14
CA GLY A 78 -19.94 10.52 0.06
C GLY A 78 -19.31 9.55 1.06
N VAL A 79 -17.99 9.37 1.01
CA VAL A 79 -17.22 8.51 1.94
C VAL A 79 -17.04 9.24 3.27
N GLY A 80 -18.18 9.46 3.95
CA GLY A 80 -18.29 9.79 5.35
C GLY A 80 -18.93 8.62 6.12
N PRO A 81 -18.95 8.67 7.45
CA PRO A 81 -19.64 7.65 8.24
C PRO A 81 -21.16 7.69 7.95
N GLY A 82 -21.63 6.82 7.04
CA GLY A 82 -23.03 6.37 7.05
C GLY A 82 -23.86 6.36 5.76
N SER A 83 -23.41 6.77 4.56
CA SER A 83 -24.34 6.74 3.40
C SER A 83 -23.79 6.70 1.96
N GLY A 84 -22.47 6.78 1.70
CA GLY A 84 -21.94 6.62 0.34
C GLY A 84 -21.56 5.17 0.03
N THR A 85 -22.01 4.61 -1.09
CA THR A 85 -21.41 3.39 -1.64
C THR A 85 -20.04 3.74 -2.21
N THR A 86 -18.97 3.28 -1.57
CA THR A 86 -17.60 3.42 -2.11
C THR A 86 -17.54 2.85 -3.53
N PRO A 87 -17.04 3.60 -4.53
CA PRO A 87 -16.96 3.11 -5.89
C PRO A 87 -16.21 1.78 -5.97
N ALA A 88 -16.77 0.83 -6.73
CA ALA A 88 -16.14 -0.47 -6.94
C ALA A 88 -14.78 -0.31 -7.63
N GLY A 89 -13.82 -1.17 -7.27
CA GLY A 89 -12.47 -1.16 -7.82
C GLY A 89 -11.53 -0.15 -7.16
N THR A 90 -11.99 0.64 -6.18
CA THR A 90 -11.10 1.47 -5.35
C THR A 90 -10.37 0.62 -4.29
N VAL A 91 -9.22 1.10 -3.81
CA VAL A 91 -8.48 0.42 -2.73
C VAL A 91 -9.38 0.19 -1.51
N TRP A 92 -10.17 1.18 -1.11
CA TRP A 92 -11.09 1.06 0.02
C TRP A 92 -12.19 0.04 -0.22
N SER A 93 -12.79 0.00 -1.41
CA SER A 93 -13.83 -0.99 -1.73
C SER A 93 -13.31 -2.42 -1.67
N ILE A 94 -12.09 -2.66 -2.19
CA ILE A 94 -11.45 -3.98 -2.22
C ILE A 94 -11.11 -4.44 -0.80
N LEU A 95 -10.45 -3.58 0.00
CA LEU A 95 -10.08 -3.91 1.37
C LEU A 95 -11.29 -4.01 2.32
N SER A 96 -12.34 -3.23 2.09
CA SER A 96 -13.58 -3.33 2.87
C SER A 96 -14.29 -4.69 2.68
N GLY A 97 -14.04 -5.38 1.57
CA GLY A 97 -14.48 -6.77 1.37
C GLY A 97 -13.85 -7.79 2.34
N LEU A 98 -12.89 -7.38 3.18
CA LEU A 98 -12.35 -8.18 4.27
C LEU A 98 -13.22 -8.16 5.54
N ARG A 99 -14.11 -7.17 5.70
CA ARG A 99 -14.93 -6.96 6.91
C ARG A 99 -15.88 -8.12 7.24
N GLU A 100 -16.18 -8.94 6.25
CA GLU A 100 -17.04 -10.12 6.44
C GLU A 100 -16.23 -11.41 6.65
N ARG A 101 -14.91 -11.38 6.38
CA ARG A 101 -14.08 -12.59 6.27
C ARG A 101 -12.92 -12.65 7.26
N VAL A 102 -12.39 -11.50 7.68
CA VAL A 102 -11.11 -11.42 8.42
C VAL A 102 -11.19 -10.57 9.69
N VAL A 103 -11.93 -9.46 9.66
CA VAL A 103 -12.01 -8.51 10.80
C VAL A 103 -13.47 -8.17 11.07
N ALA A 104 -13.87 -8.07 12.35
CA ALA A 104 -15.19 -7.57 12.69
C ALA A 104 -15.43 -6.17 12.09
N PRO A 105 -16.63 -5.84 11.59
CA PRO A 105 -16.88 -4.54 10.95
C PRO A 105 -16.49 -3.32 11.79
N SER A 106 -16.62 -3.41 13.12
CA SER A 106 -16.25 -2.36 14.08
C SER A 106 -14.74 -2.19 14.28
N ALA A 107 -13.93 -3.17 13.89
CA ALA A 107 -12.47 -3.14 14.02
C ALA A 107 -11.79 -2.63 12.73
N PHE A 108 -12.56 -2.37 11.66
CA PHE A 108 -12.02 -1.72 10.47
C PHE A 108 -11.96 -0.20 10.70
N PRO A 109 -10.77 0.43 10.67
CA PRO A 109 -10.65 1.85 10.98
C PRO A 109 -11.38 2.69 9.93
N SER A 110 -11.97 3.80 10.35
CA SER A 110 -12.58 4.76 9.43
C SER A 110 -11.51 5.59 8.70
N PRO A 111 -11.82 6.13 7.50
CA PRO A 111 -10.91 7.05 6.81
C PRO A 111 -10.51 8.26 7.66
N ASP A 112 -11.44 8.79 8.47
CA ASP A 112 -11.20 9.94 9.35
C ASP A 112 -10.24 9.59 10.50
N GLU A 113 -10.35 8.40 11.08
CA GLU A 113 -9.41 7.91 12.10
C GLU A 113 -8.00 7.73 11.52
N LEU A 114 -7.89 7.13 10.33
CA LEU A 114 -6.59 6.96 9.66
C LEU A 114 -5.95 8.31 9.34
N ARG A 115 -6.72 9.26 8.79
CA ARG A 115 -6.21 10.60 8.45
C ARG A 115 -5.75 11.36 9.69
N ARG A 116 -6.47 11.26 10.80
CA ARG A 116 -6.05 11.85 12.08
C ARG A 116 -4.77 11.19 12.60
N GLY A 117 -4.70 9.87 12.58
CA GLY A 117 -3.55 9.11 13.03
C GLY A 117 -2.25 9.49 12.30
N LEU A 118 -2.31 9.63 10.98
CA LEU A 118 -1.16 10.06 10.17
C LEU A 118 -0.70 11.49 10.47
N GLY A 119 -1.61 12.37 10.89
CA GLY A 119 -1.29 13.75 11.28
C GLY A 119 -0.78 13.89 12.71
N SER A 120 -1.03 12.90 13.57
CA SER A 120 -0.65 12.90 14.99
C SER A 120 0.57 12.05 15.32
N ALA A 121 1.11 11.28 14.36
CA ALA A 121 2.31 10.49 14.59
C ALA A 121 3.49 11.41 14.97
N GLU A 122 4.09 11.14 16.13
CA GLU A 122 5.18 11.95 16.67
C GLU A 122 6.50 11.68 15.94
N GLY A 123 7.23 12.74 15.60
CA GLY A 123 8.55 12.68 14.95
C GLY A 123 8.53 13.02 13.46
N THR A 124 9.67 13.45 12.94
CA THR A 124 9.89 13.58 11.50
C THR A 124 10.30 12.19 10.99
N PRO A 125 9.47 11.50 10.18
CA PRO A 125 9.83 10.19 9.67
C PRO A 125 11.16 10.27 8.91
N GLY A 126 12.01 9.26 9.14
CA GLY A 126 13.22 9.07 8.35
C GLY A 126 12.89 8.92 6.87
N TRP A 127 13.90 9.07 6.02
CA TRP A 127 13.71 8.90 4.59
C TRP A 127 13.07 7.53 4.28
N GLY A 128 11.88 7.55 3.68
CA GLY A 128 11.14 6.37 3.28
C GLY A 128 10.19 5.78 4.32
N GLU A 129 10.16 6.34 5.53
CA GLU A 129 9.22 5.95 6.59
C GLU A 129 7.85 6.58 6.37
N VAL A 130 6.80 5.87 6.78
CA VAL A 130 5.43 6.40 6.85
C VAL A 130 5.09 6.60 8.32
N PRO A 131 4.35 7.65 8.70
CA PRO A 131 3.82 7.76 10.05
C PRO A 131 2.86 6.60 10.33
N LEU A 132 3.02 5.93 11.47
CA LEU A 132 2.22 4.78 11.89
C LEU A 132 1.72 4.98 13.31
N THR A 133 0.57 4.41 13.63
CA THR A 133 0.01 4.40 14.99
C THR A 133 -0.13 3.00 15.57
N VAL A 134 0.23 1.96 14.81
CA VAL A 134 0.41 0.62 15.37
C VAL A 134 1.55 0.63 16.40
N GLY A 135 1.47 -0.26 17.40
CA GLY A 135 2.50 -0.36 18.44
C GLY A 135 3.88 -0.72 17.86
N ALA A 136 4.95 -0.39 18.60
CA ALA A 136 6.33 -0.57 18.15
C ALA A 136 6.67 -2.02 17.74
N ASP A 137 6.07 -3.01 18.41
CA ASP A 137 6.23 -4.44 18.09
C ASP A 137 5.74 -4.79 16.68
N HIS A 138 4.84 -3.97 16.12
CA HIS A 138 4.26 -4.13 14.79
C HIS A 138 4.79 -3.12 13.77
N ALA A 139 5.76 -2.27 14.15
CA ALA A 139 6.39 -1.37 13.21
C ALA A 139 7.19 -2.17 12.17
N PRO A 140 7.15 -1.80 10.88
CA PRO A 140 7.94 -2.46 9.86
C PRO A 140 9.44 -2.29 10.14
N SER A 141 10.21 -3.33 9.90
CA SER A 141 11.67 -3.32 10.08
C SER A 141 12.39 -2.54 8.99
N GLN A 142 11.69 -2.20 7.90
CA GLN A 142 12.24 -1.53 6.73
C GLN A 142 11.31 -0.40 6.25
N PRO A 143 11.87 0.69 5.67
CA PRO A 143 11.08 1.83 5.22
C PRO A 143 10.10 1.45 4.09
N PRO A 144 8.79 1.74 4.21
CA PRO A 144 7.80 1.36 3.21
C PRO A 144 8.06 1.91 1.80
N LEU A 145 8.49 3.17 1.65
CA LEU A 145 8.74 3.74 0.31
C LEU A 145 9.88 3.04 -0.42
N ARG A 146 10.88 2.56 0.32
CA ARG A 146 11.96 1.75 -0.25
C ARG A 146 11.41 0.42 -0.76
N ARG A 147 10.52 -0.21 0.00
CA ARG A 147 9.90 -1.48 -0.39
C ARG A 147 8.98 -1.34 -1.61
N ALA A 148 8.24 -0.24 -1.72
CA ALA A 148 7.47 0.06 -2.93
C ALA A 148 8.38 0.11 -4.17
N PHE A 149 9.51 0.82 -4.08
CA PHE A 149 10.49 0.88 -5.17
C PHE A 149 11.08 -0.49 -5.53
N GLU A 150 11.46 -1.28 -4.53
CA GLU A 150 12.08 -2.60 -4.74
C GLU A 150 11.11 -3.62 -5.37
N VAL A 151 9.82 -3.56 -5.05
CA VAL A 151 8.80 -4.47 -5.62
C VAL A 151 8.22 -3.96 -6.93
N ARG A 152 8.36 -2.67 -7.25
CA ARG A 152 7.85 -2.04 -8.48
C ARG A 152 8.18 -2.80 -9.76
N PRO A 153 9.41 -3.30 -10.01
CA PRO A 153 9.70 -4.04 -11.23
C PRO A 153 8.79 -5.26 -11.43
N ALA A 154 8.42 -5.96 -10.34
CA ALA A 154 7.50 -7.09 -10.41
C ALA A 154 6.06 -6.65 -10.67
N VAL A 155 5.64 -5.50 -10.14
CA VAL A 155 4.33 -4.90 -10.44
C VAL A 155 4.24 -4.53 -11.92
N LEU A 156 5.27 -3.85 -12.46
CA LEU A 156 5.34 -3.45 -13.88
C LEU A 156 5.43 -4.66 -14.82
N ASP A 157 6.14 -5.72 -14.43
CA ASP A 157 6.18 -6.97 -15.19
C ASP A 157 4.85 -7.71 -15.20
N THR A 158 4.14 -7.69 -14.07
CA THR A 158 2.79 -8.22 -13.97
C THR A 158 1.83 -7.41 -14.84
N GLU A 159 1.86 -6.08 -14.78
CA GLU A 159 1.03 -5.23 -15.65
C GLU A 159 1.22 -5.56 -17.13
N ARG A 160 2.48 -5.62 -17.60
CA ARG A 160 2.83 -5.97 -18.98
C ARG A 160 2.38 -7.37 -19.37
N SER A 161 2.59 -8.35 -18.50
CA SER A 161 2.23 -9.76 -18.76
C SER A 161 0.73 -9.99 -18.93
N PHE A 162 -0.09 -9.17 -18.28
CA PHE A 162 -1.56 -9.30 -18.28
C PHE A 162 -2.25 -8.29 -19.19
N ASN A 163 -1.48 -7.41 -19.86
CA ASN A 163 -1.99 -6.29 -20.65
C ASN A 163 -2.98 -5.43 -19.85
N ALA A 164 -2.68 -5.23 -18.55
CA ALA A 164 -3.49 -4.41 -17.67
C ALA A 164 -3.14 -2.93 -17.90
N PRO A 165 -4.13 -2.03 -17.96
CA PRO A 165 -3.84 -0.61 -18.06
C PRO A 165 -3.25 -0.09 -16.73
N VAL A 166 -2.34 0.89 -16.79
CA VAL A 166 -1.77 1.57 -15.60
C VAL A 166 -2.86 2.06 -14.65
N THR A 167 -4.01 2.50 -15.18
CA THR A 167 -5.16 2.96 -14.40
C THR A 167 -5.71 1.91 -13.45
N ASP A 168 -5.46 0.63 -13.70
CA ASP A 168 -5.96 -0.49 -12.91
C ASP A 168 -4.86 -1.12 -12.03
N ARG A 169 -3.63 -0.59 -12.08
CA ARG A 169 -2.49 -1.10 -11.30
C ARG A 169 -2.83 -1.24 -9.81
N HIS A 170 -3.52 -0.24 -9.26
CA HIS A 170 -3.97 -0.20 -7.87
C HIS A 170 -4.95 -1.32 -7.50
N VAL A 171 -5.80 -1.77 -8.44
CA VAL A 171 -6.75 -2.87 -8.23
C VAL A 171 -5.98 -4.16 -7.94
N VAL A 172 -5.01 -4.49 -8.80
CA VAL A 172 -4.24 -5.73 -8.69
C VAL A 172 -3.42 -5.75 -7.40
N THR A 173 -2.76 -4.65 -7.05
CA THR A 173 -1.99 -4.55 -5.79
C THR A 173 -2.88 -4.57 -4.56
N ALA A 174 -4.04 -3.91 -4.59
CA ALA A 174 -4.99 -3.92 -3.48
C ALA A 174 -5.58 -5.33 -3.26
N SER A 175 -5.88 -6.06 -4.33
CA SER A 175 -6.34 -7.45 -4.20
C SER A 175 -5.23 -8.36 -3.68
N ALA A 176 -3.98 -8.18 -4.13
CA ALA A 176 -2.83 -8.90 -3.60
C ALA A 176 -2.63 -8.66 -2.09
N LEU A 177 -2.79 -7.40 -1.65
CA LEU A 177 -2.78 -7.01 -0.25
C LEU A 177 -3.94 -7.64 0.54
N ALA A 178 -5.16 -7.62 -0.01
CA ALA A 178 -6.32 -8.24 0.62
C ALA A 178 -6.12 -9.75 0.83
N ALA A 179 -5.63 -10.44 -0.19
CA ALA A 179 -5.31 -11.86 -0.13
C ALA A 179 -4.18 -12.16 0.87
N ALA A 180 -3.21 -11.25 1.03
CA ALA A 180 -2.15 -11.38 2.02
C ALA A 180 -2.67 -11.21 3.46
N ILE A 181 -3.52 -10.21 3.72
CA ILE A 181 -4.16 -10.01 5.03
C ILE A 181 -4.98 -11.25 5.42
N GLU A 182 -5.75 -11.80 4.49
CA GLU A 182 -6.51 -13.03 4.71
C GLU A 182 -5.61 -14.25 4.98
N GLN A 183 -4.51 -14.37 4.23
CA GLN A 183 -3.51 -15.43 4.41
C GLN A 183 -2.83 -15.38 5.78
N THR A 184 -2.63 -14.19 6.35
CA THR A 184 -1.83 -14.00 7.57
C THR A 184 -2.67 -13.82 8.84
N LYS A 185 -4.01 -13.97 8.76
CA LYS A 185 -4.94 -13.68 9.87
C LYS A 185 -4.70 -14.49 11.16
N ASP A 186 -4.05 -15.65 11.05
CA ASP A 186 -3.73 -16.52 12.19
C ASP A 186 -2.32 -16.26 12.77
N ALA A 187 -1.53 -15.39 12.12
CA ALA A 187 -0.15 -15.08 12.49
C ALA A 187 0.02 -13.68 13.10
N ILE A 188 -0.94 -12.79 12.89
CA ILE A 188 -0.99 -11.43 13.45
C ILE A 188 -2.44 -11.10 13.80
N ASP A 189 -2.65 -10.26 14.81
CA ASP A 189 -3.98 -9.72 15.09
C ASP A 189 -4.57 -9.06 13.83
N PRO A 190 -5.75 -9.50 13.35
CA PRO A 190 -6.32 -9.00 12.10
C PRO A 190 -6.61 -7.48 12.10
N GLN A 191 -6.95 -6.90 13.25
CA GLN A 191 -7.17 -5.46 13.38
C GLN A 191 -5.84 -4.70 13.24
N VAL A 192 -4.76 -5.21 13.82
CA VAL A 192 -3.41 -4.66 13.63
C VAL A 192 -2.99 -4.75 12.16
N ALA A 193 -3.19 -5.90 11.51
CA ALA A 193 -2.83 -6.10 10.11
C ALA A 193 -3.54 -5.11 9.17
N VAL A 194 -4.86 -4.96 9.31
CA VAL A 194 -5.65 -4.02 8.51
C VAL A 194 -5.22 -2.58 8.78
N ARG A 195 -4.99 -2.21 10.04
CA ARG A 195 -4.57 -0.84 10.38
C ARG A 195 -3.19 -0.51 9.81
N LEU A 196 -2.20 -1.39 10.01
CA LEU A 196 -0.87 -1.25 9.43
C LEU A 196 -0.96 -1.06 7.91
N ALA A 197 -1.69 -1.95 7.23
CA ALA A 197 -1.83 -1.90 5.78
C ALA A 197 -2.45 -0.58 5.29
N LEU A 198 -3.53 -0.12 5.92
CA LEU A 198 -4.20 1.12 5.51
C LEU A 198 -3.35 2.37 5.80
N GLU A 199 -2.67 2.42 6.94
CA GLU A 199 -1.77 3.53 7.27
C GLU A 199 -0.58 3.58 6.30
N VAL A 200 0.02 2.43 5.95
CA VAL A 200 1.10 2.35 4.95
C VAL A 200 0.62 2.77 3.56
N VAL A 201 -0.54 2.29 3.11
CA VAL A 201 -1.13 2.71 1.81
C VAL A 201 -1.29 4.24 1.78
N LEU A 202 -1.92 4.81 2.81
CA LEU A 202 -2.19 6.24 2.86
C LEU A 202 -0.93 7.07 3.00
N GLY A 203 0.00 6.68 3.87
CA GLY A 203 1.29 7.33 4.03
C GLY A 203 2.07 7.35 2.73
N THR A 204 2.10 6.21 2.02
CA THR A 204 2.79 6.10 0.73
C THR A 204 2.19 7.03 -0.33
N THR A 205 0.86 7.20 -0.36
CA THR A 205 0.20 8.11 -1.32
C THR A 205 0.48 9.59 -1.07
N ARG A 206 1.03 9.93 0.10
CA ARG A 206 1.31 11.31 0.53
C ARG A 206 2.78 11.68 0.47
N MET A 207 3.61 10.81 -0.09
CA MET A 207 5.04 11.04 -0.19
C MET A 207 5.53 10.77 -1.60
N ALA A 208 6.52 11.56 -2.03
CA ALA A 208 7.17 11.36 -3.31
C ALA A 208 7.87 9.98 -3.36
N PRO A 209 7.57 9.13 -4.34
CA PRO A 209 8.24 7.84 -4.51
C PRO A 209 9.75 7.97 -4.75
N MET A 210 10.46 6.84 -4.63
CA MET A 210 11.84 6.75 -5.10
C MET A 210 11.88 6.52 -6.62
N THR A 211 12.73 7.25 -7.32
CA THR A 211 13.01 7.02 -8.75
C THR A 211 14.35 6.31 -8.93
N ALA A 212 14.55 5.63 -10.07
CA ALA A 212 15.81 4.95 -10.35
C ALA A 212 17.00 5.94 -10.37
N ALA A 213 16.79 7.16 -10.90
CA ALA A 213 17.79 8.21 -10.93
C ALA A 213 18.22 8.65 -9.51
N ARG A 214 17.25 8.83 -8.61
CA ARG A 214 17.51 9.21 -7.22
C ARG A 214 18.15 8.06 -6.42
N PHE A 215 17.72 6.83 -6.64
CA PHE A 215 18.32 5.65 -6.01
C PHE A 215 19.79 5.48 -6.42
N ALA A 216 20.08 5.62 -7.71
CA ALA A 216 21.45 5.57 -8.23
C ALA A 216 22.33 6.71 -7.70
N ALA A 217 21.77 7.90 -7.49
CA ALA A 217 22.49 9.03 -6.90
C ALA A 217 22.82 8.79 -5.41
N ALA A 218 21.89 8.21 -4.64
CA ALA A 218 22.09 7.90 -3.22
C ALA A 218 23.04 6.72 -2.97
N ALA A 219 23.19 5.82 -3.94
CA ALA A 219 24.10 4.68 -3.87
C ALA A 219 25.55 5.02 -4.25
N ARG A 220 25.82 6.25 -4.73
CA ARG A 220 27.18 6.71 -5.00
C ARG A 220 27.80 7.23 -3.69
N PRO A 221 29.01 6.75 -3.31
CA PRO A 221 29.69 7.16 -2.08
C PRO A 221 30.11 8.64 -2.10
#